data_AF-A0A380DS55-F1
#
_entry.id   AF-A0A380DS55-F1
#
_cell.length_a   1.000
_cell.length_b   1.000
_cell.length_c   1.000
_cell.angle_alpha   90.00
_cell.angle_beta   90.00
_cell.angle_gamma   90.00
#
_symmetry.space_group_name_H-M   'P 1'
#
loop_
_entity.id
_entity.type
_entity.pdbx_description
1 polymer ?
#
loop_
_entity_poly.entity_id
_entity_poly.type
_entity_poly.pdbx_seq_one_letter_code
_entity_poly.pdbx_strand_id
1 'polypeptide(L)'
;MVNEAEKRFIMENRDIVATEKSSPPWNDFFKRFSFYAIAIQYFVVQFIITLFLIWLPTYLTEVFHVNFKEMSISSLPWLLMFFLILSAGAISDRVLGLGRSKFVARGVIAIAGFIVFAVSIIFAVRTGNLYVSIFWLSLGLGGIGISMGMSWAAATDLGRNFSGTVSGWMNLWGNIGALISPLLAGLFVEHLGWAMTFQLLIVPAVIAVIMWFYVKPDQPLIVSDDKAIEK
;
A
#
# COMPACT_ATOMS: atom_id res chain seq x y z
N MET A 1 -9.78 2.87 -28.98
CA MET A 1 -9.13 2.13 -30.09
C MET A 1 -7.70 2.62 -30.16
N VAL A 2 -6.72 1.72 -30.06
CA VAL A 2 -5.28 2.04 -30.03
C VAL A 2 -4.81 2.31 -31.46
N ASN A 3 -4.06 3.41 -31.69
CA ASN A 3 -3.51 3.74 -33.01
C ASN A 3 -2.42 2.72 -33.42
N GLU A 4 -2.23 2.45 -34.71
CA GLU A 4 -1.19 1.53 -35.22
C GLU A 4 0.22 1.90 -34.75
N ALA A 5 0.53 3.20 -34.61
CA ALA A 5 1.80 3.65 -34.05
C ALA A 5 1.95 3.32 -32.54
N GLU A 6 0.88 3.52 -31.77
CA GLU A 6 0.83 3.20 -30.34
C GLU A 6 0.87 1.69 -30.10
N LYS A 7 0.20 0.92 -30.96
CA LYS A 7 0.23 -0.54 -30.97
C LYS A 7 1.65 -1.07 -31.21
N ARG A 8 2.39 -0.50 -32.17
CA ARG A 8 3.80 -0.88 -32.41
C ARG A 8 4.69 -0.53 -31.22
N PHE A 9 4.57 0.68 -30.68
CA PHE A 9 5.32 1.08 -29.49
C PHE A 9 5.04 0.17 -28.28
N ILE A 10 3.76 -0.20 -28.06
CA ILE A 10 3.37 -1.14 -27.01
C ILE A 10 3.94 -2.53 -27.28
N MET A 11 3.93 -3.02 -28.52
CA MET A 11 4.48 -4.35 -28.85
C MET A 11 6.00 -4.40 -28.74
N GLU A 12 6.69 -3.34 -29.10
CA GLU A 12 8.17 -3.25 -29.10
C GLU A 12 8.73 -3.09 -27.67
N ASN A 13 8.01 -2.39 -26.78
CA ASN A 13 8.35 -2.22 -25.37
C ASN A 13 7.55 -3.16 -24.42
N ARG A 14 6.82 -4.14 -24.95
CA ARG A 14 6.10 -5.11 -24.13
C ARG A 14 7.06 -6.17 -23.60
N ASP A 15 7.32 -6.14 -22.30
CA ASP A 15 7.91 -7.25 -21.54
C ASP A 15 6.94 -8.45 -21.37
N ILE A 16 6.14 -8.77 -22.39
CA ILE A 16 5.11 -9.83 -22.30
C ILE A 16 5.45 -10.96 -23.26
N VAL A 17 6.16 -11.94 -22.70
CA VAL A 17 6.35 -13.28 -23.28
C VAL A 17 4.98 -13.85 -23.64
N ALA A 18 4.81 -14.24 -24.90
CA ALA A 18 3.62 -14.94 -25.37
C ALA A 18 3.52 -16.31 -24.69
N THR A 19 2.83 -16.38 -23.56
CA THR A 19 2.49 -17.65 -22.91
C THR A 19 1.07 -18.06 -23.30
N GLU A 20 0.90 -19.30 -23.74
CA GLU A 20 -0.41 -19.99 -23.73
C GLU A 20 -1.08 -19.81 -22.35
N LYS A 21 -2.41 -19.88 -22.29
CA LYS A 21 -3.18 -19.85 -21.04
C LYS A 21 -2.72 -21.00 -20.12
N SER A 22 -1.68 -20.75 -19.33
CA SER A 22 -1.18 -21.67 -18.31
C SER A 22 -1.94 -21.41 -17.01
N SER A 23 -2.25 -22.48 -16.29
CA SER A 23 -2.75 -22.37 -14.92
C SER A 23 -1.66 -21.77 -14.02
N PRO A 24 -2.01 -20.96 -13.00
CA PRO A 24 -1.03 -20.40 -12.07
C PRO A 24 -0.31 -21.51 -11.28
N PRO A 25 1.04 -21.53 -11.24
CA PRO A 25 1.80 -22.54 -10.51
C PRO A 25 1.84 -22.22 -9.01
N TRP A 26 0.73 -22.47 -8.31
CA TRP A 26 0.55 -22.16 -6.89
C TRP A 26 1.67 -22.69 -5.99
N ASN A 27 2.17 -23.90 -6.27
CA ASN A 27 3.25 -24.50 -5.47
C ASN A 27 4.54 -23.66 -5.53
N ASP A 28 4.83 -23.01 -6.65
CA ASP A 28 6.03 -22.19 -6.80
C ASP A 28 5.85 -20.80 -6.19
N PHE A 29 4.63 -20.28 -6.17
CA PHE A 29 4.30 -19.07 -5.40
C PHE A 29 4.50 -19.26 -3.91
N PHE A 30 3.98 -20.36 -3.34
CA PHE A 30 4.10 -20.65 -1.91
C PHE A 30 5.53 -20.97 -1.45
N LYS A 31 6.45 -21.34 -2.37
CA LYS A 31 7.87 -21.48 -2.02
C LYS A 31 8.59 -20.14 -1.85
N ARG A 32 8.05 -19.06 -2.41
CA ARG A 32 8.72 -17.75 -2.41
C ARG A 32 8.20 -16.88 -1.28
N PHE A 33 9.10 -16.48 -0.39
CA PHE A 33 8.75 -15.61 0.73
C PHE A 33 8.18 -14.25 0.28
N SER A 34 8.59 -13.73 -0.89
CA SER A 34 8.06 -12.50 -1.47
C SER A 34 6.54 -12.53 -1.70
N PHE A 35 5.95 -13.72 -1.92
CA PHE A 35 4.51 -13.91 -2.06
C PHE A 35 3.74 -13.69 -0.75
N TYR A 36 4.36 -14.02 0.40
CA TYR A 36 3.80 -13.73 1.72
C TYR A 36 4.11 -12.29 2.14
N ALA A 37 5.31 -11.80 1.85
CA ALA A 37 5.73 -10.45 2.19
C ALA A 37 4.78 -9.39 1.60
N ILE A 38 4.40 -9.55 0.32
CA ILE A 38 3.47 -8.61 -0.34
C ILE A 38 2.06 -8.67 0.24
N ALA A 39 1.62 -9.83 0.71
CA ALA A 39 0.33 -10.02 1.37
C ALA A 39 0.31 -9.40 2.77
N ILE A 40 1.33 -9.66 3.59
CA ILE A 40 1.44 -9.16 4.96
C ILE A 40 1.56 -7.63 4.97
N GLN A 41 2.38 -7.04 4.10
CA GLN A 41 2.49 -5.59 4.05
C GLN A 41 1.17 -4.94 3.60
N TYR A 42 0.45 -5.53 2.65
CA TYR A 42 -0.82 -4.99 2.17
C TYR A 42 -1.96 -5.18 3.18
N PHE A 43 -1.92 -6.26 3.95
CA PHE A 43 -2.76 -6.44 5.14
C PHE A 43 -2.63 -5.22 6.06
N VAL A 44 -1.41 -4.78 6.37
CA VAL A 44 -1.16 -3.61 7.23
C VAL A 44 -1.66 -2.31 6.59
N VAL A 45 -1.37 -2.09 5.30
CA VAL A 45 -1.88 -0.92 4.56
C VAL A 45 -3.39 -0.82 4.72
N GLN A 46 -4.10 -1.90 4.39
CA GLN A 46 -5.55 -1.92 4.41
C GLN A 46 -6.11 -1.86 5.84
N PHE A 47 -5.45 -2.52 6.80
CA PHE A 47 -5.77 -2.42 8.22
C PHE A 47 -5.80 -0.96 8.69
N ILE A 48 -4.75 -0.19 8.38
CA ILE A 48 -4.65 1.21 8.79
C ILE A 48 -5.67 2.08 8.05
N ILE A 49 -5.78 1.95 6.73
CA ILE A 49 -6.73 2.73 5.93
C ILE A 49 -8.16 2.52 6.44
N THR A 50 -8.57 1.28 6.65
CA THR A 50 -9.93 0.96 7.09
C THR A 50 -10.17 1.42 8.54
N LEU A 51 -9.16 1.38 9.40
CA LEU A 51 -9.26 1.96 10.74
C LEU A 51 -9.59 3.44 10.66
N PHE A 52 -8.80 4.18 9.87
CA PHE A 52 -9.00 5.61 9.66
C PHE A 52 -10.37 5.90 9.04
N LEU A 53 -10.82 5.08 8.08
CA LEU A 53 -12.13 5.24 7.44
C LEU A 53 -13.27 5.18 8.44
N ILE A 54 -13.21 4.25 9.39
CA ILE A 54 -14.32 3.98 10.31
C ILE A 54 -14.23 4.84 11.56
N TRP A 55 -13.03 4.97 12.14
CA TRP A 55 -12.86 5.53 13.48
C TRP A 55 -12.37 6.97 13.49
N LEU A 56 -11.87 7.53 12.39
CA LEU A 56 -11.43 8.93 12.36
C LEU A 56 -12.55 9.94 12.69
N PRO A 57 -13.77 9.83 12.14
CA PRO A 57 -14.86 10.75 12.50
C PRO A 57 -15.20 10.68 13.99
N THR A 58 -15.24 9.47 14.55
CA THR A 58 -15.48 9.22 15.97
C THR A 58 -14.37 9.82 16.83
N TYR A 59 -13.11 9.62 16.46
CA TYR A 59 -11.97 10.24 17.13
C TYR A 59 -12.08 11.77 17.20
N LEU A 60 -12.42 12.43 16.08
CA LEU A 60 -12.59 13.88 16.04
C LEU A 60 -13.75 14.36 16.91
N THR A 61 -14.81 13.55 17.02
CA THR A 61 -15.97 13.85 17.86
C THR A 61 -15.64 13.66 19.34
N GLU A 62 -14.97 12.57 19.72
CA GLU A 62 -14.71 12.23 21.12
C GLU A 62 -13.56 13.03 21.73
N VAL A 63 -12.48 13.27 20.97
CA VAL A 63 -11.27 13.93 21.48
C VAL A 63 -11.31 15.45 21.30
N PHE A 64 -11.84 15.92 20.17
CA PHE A 64 -11.85 17.34 19.82
C PHE A 64 -13.25 17.97 19.84
N HIS A 65 -14.28 17.20 20.18
CA HIS A 65 -15.68 17.67 20.26
C HIS A 65 -16.15 18.34 18.97
N VAL A 66 -15.66 17.87 17.81
CA VAL A 66 -16.08 18.37 16.50
C VAL A 66 -17.55 18.03 16.29
N ASN A 67 -18.36 19.07 16.04
CA ASN A 67 -19.77 18.91 15.75
C ASN A 67 -19.98 18.22 14.39
N PHE A 68 -21.07 17.46 14.26
CA PHE A 68 -21.44 16.81 12.99
C PHE A 68 -21.49 17.76 11.78
N LYS A 69 -21.86 19.02 11.97
CA LYS A 69 -21.91 20.04 10.90
C LYS A 69 -20.53 20.36 10.30
N GLU A 70 -19.47 20.18 11.06
CA GLU A 70 -18.08 20.47 10.66
C GLU A 70 -17.31 19.19 10.34
N MET A 71 -17.98 18.03 10.34
CA MET A 71 -17.35 16.72 10.11
C MET A 71 -16.75 16.56 8.72
N SER A 72 -17.06 17.46 7.77
CA SER A 72 -16.40 17.53 6.45
C SER A 72 -14.89 17.68 6.54
N ILE A 73 -14.36 18.16 7.68
CA ILE A 73 -12.92 18.23 7.92
C ILE A 73 -12.24 16.84 7.94
N SER A 74 -12.99 15.77 8.24
CA SER A 74 -12.52 14.38 8.17
C SER A 74 -12.24 13.91 6.74
N SER A 75 -12.68 14.64 5.71
CA SER A 75 -12.40 14.37 4.31
C SER A 75 -11.01 14.86 3.86
N LEU A 76 -10.38 15.79 4.61
CA LEU A 76 -9.07 16.35 4.26
C LEU A 76 -7.95 15.31 4.15
N PRO A 77 -7.82 14.34 5.09
CA PRO A 77 -6.86 13.25 4.94
C PRO A 77 -6.98 12.48 3.64
N TRP A 78 -8.21 12.21 3.19
CA TRP A 78 -8.48 11.45 1.96
C TRP A 78 -8.11 12.24 0.71
N LEU A 79 -8.39 13.55 0.70
CA LEU A 79 -7.97 14.44 -0.39
C LEU A 79 -6.44 14.52 -0.47
N LEU A 80 -5.75 14.68 0.66
CA LEU A 80 -4.29 14.72 0.66
C LEU A 80 -3.69 13.39 0.21
N MET A 81 -4.27 12.26 0.67
CA MET A 81 -3.88 10.92 0.24
C MET A 81 -3.99 10.76 -1.28
N PHE A 82 -5.09 11.24 -1.89
CA PHE A 82 -5.27 11.21 -3.35
C PHE A 82 -4.13 11.92 -4.09
N PHE A 83 -3.80 13.16 -3.72
CA PHE A 83 -2.74 13.92 -4.40
C PHE A 83 -1.35 13.32 -4.18
N LEU A 84 -1.09 12.79 -2.98
CA LEU A 84 0.20 12.16 -2.67
C LEU A 84 0.40 10.84 -3.41
N ILE A 85 -0.67 10.04 -3.59
CA ILE A 85 -0.61 8.81 -4.40
C ILE A 85 -0.23 9.13 -5.85
N LEU A 86 -0.90 10.11 -6.46
CA LEU A 86 -0.61 10.52 -7.84
C LEU A 86 0.83 11.01 -7.99
N SER A 87 1.27 11.85 -7.04
CA SER A 87 2.62 12.40 -7.03
C SER A 87 3.66 11.29 -6.87
N ALA A 88 3.45 10.35 -5.95
CA ALA A 88 4.35 9.23 -5.72
C ALA A 88 4.40 8.25 -6.90
N GLY A 89 3.29 8.03 -7.59
CA GLY A 89 3.26 7.27 -8.85
C GLY A 89 4.18 7.91 -9.91
N ALA A 90 4.01 9.21 -10.15
CA ALA A 90 4.87 9.94 -11.08
C ALA A 90 6.36 9.93 -10.67
N ILE A 91 6.65 10.00 -9.37
CA ILE A 91 8.02 9.88 -8.84
C ILE A 91 8.57 8.47 -9.09
N SER A 92 7.80 7.42 -8.79
CA SER A 92 8.16 6.02 -9.05
C SER A 92 8.50 5.80 -10.52
N ASP A 93 7.65 6.29 -11.43
CA ASP A 93 7.85 6.13 -12.88
C ASP A 93 9.09 6.88 -13.36
N ARG A 94 9.36 8.08 -12.85
CA ARG A 94 10.61 8.80 -13.12
C ARG A 94 11.83 8.04 -12.61
N VAL A 95 11.76 7.47 -11.41
CA VAL A 95 12.86 6.68 -10.82
C VAL A 95 13.15 5.44 -11.67
N LEU A 96 12.11 4.78 -12.21
CA LEU A 96 12.27 3.70 -13.18
C LEU A 96 12.90 4.19 -14.49
N GLY A 97 12.44 5.34 -15.01
CA GLY A 97 12.99 5.97 -16.23
C GLY A 97 14.47 6.37 -16.11
N LEU A 98 14.96 6.60 -14.89
CA LEU A 98 16.37 6.84 -14.58
C LEU A 98 17.22 5.55 -14.51
N GLY A 99 16.63 4.38 -14.83
CA GLY A 99 17.33 3.09 -14.82
C GLY A 99 17.58 2.52 -13.42
N ARG A 100 16.86 2.99 -12.40
CA ARG A 100 16.96 2.44 -11.03
C ARG A 100 16.14 1.14 -10.92
N SER A 101 16.47 0.31 -9.93
CA SER A 101 15.76 -0.96 -9.71
C SER A 101 14.30 -0.73 -9.30
N LYS A 102 13.44 -1.72 -9.55
CA LYS A 102 12.02 -1.71 -9.16
C LYS A 102 11.87 -1.66 -7.65
N PHE A 103 12.81 -2.24 -6.89
CA PHE A 103 12.84 -2.07 -5.43
C PHE A 103 13.06 -0.61 -5.02
N VAL A 104 13.96 0.12 -5.68
CA VAL A 104 14.17 1.55 -5.38
C VAL A 104 12.96 2.37 -5.78
N ALA A 105 12.38 2.10 -6.95
CA ALA A 105 11.21 2.84 -7.43
C ALA A 105 9.94 2.59 -6.59
N ARG A 106 9.82 1.42 -5.93
CA ARG A 106 8.56 1.02 -5.28
C ARG A 106 8.71 0.72 -3.80
N GLY A 107 9.68 -0.12 -3.45
CA GLY A 107 9.94 -0.53 -2.07
C GLY A 107 10.43 0.61 -1.21
N VAL A 108 11.44 1.36 -1.67
CA VAL A 108 11.98 2.51 -0.89
C VAL A 108 10.92 3.61 -0.74
N ILE A 109 10.14 3.88 -1.78
CA ILE A 109 9.04 4.86 -1.74
C ILE A 109 7.95 4.41 -0.76
N ALA A 110 7.57 3.13 -0.75
CA ALA A 110 6.62 2.59 0.22
C ALA A 110 7.15 2.65 1.66
N ILE A 111 8.41 2.27 1.89
CA ILE A 111 9.05 2.35 3.20
C ILE A 111 9.04 3.80 3.72
N ALA A 112 9.37 4.76 2.86
CA ALA A 112 9.28 6.18 3.21
C ALA A 112 7.85 6.57 3.61
N GLY A 113 6.84 6.08 2.90
CA GLY A 113 5.42 6.26 3.24
C GLY A 113 5.07 5.77 4.65
N PHE A 114 5.51 4.56 5.03
CA PHE A 114 5.30 4.02 6.37
C PHE A 114 6.06 4.79 7.47
N ILE A 115 7.27 5.26 7.19
CA ILE A 115 8.03 6.10 8.12
C ILE A 115 7.31 7.43 8.34
N VAL A 116 6.84 8.07 7.27
CA VAL A 116 6.03 9.29 7.35
C VAL A 116 4.77 9.05 8.18
N PHE A 117 4.11 7.91 8.00
CA PHE A 117 2.97 7.51 8.83
C PHE A 117 3.34 7.42 10.31
N ALA A 118 4.37 6.65 10.66
CA ALA A 118 4.76 6.44 12.06
C ALA A 118 5.11 7.77 12.77
N VAL A 119 5.89 8.62 12.09
CA VAL A 119 6.27 9.95 12.61
C VAL A 119 5.03 10.84 12.77
N SER A 120 4.16 10.85 11.76
CA SER A 120 2.95 11.68 11.79
C SER A 120 2.01 11.29 12.93
N ILE A 121 1.84 10.00 13.21
CA ILE A 121 1.01 9.52 14.32
C ILE A 121 1.55 10.02 15.67
N ILE A 122 2.87 9.95 15.89
CA ILE A 122 3.49 10.43 17.13
C ILE A 122 3.18 11.91 17.38
N PHE A 123 3.24 12.74 16.33
CA PHE A 123 2.91 14.15 16.44
C PHE A 123 1.40 14.41 16.55
N ALA A 124 0.59 13.68 15.79
CA ALA A 124 -0.87 13.82 15.78
C ALA A 124 -1.51 13.62 17.15
N VAL A 125 -1.01 12.65 17.93
CA VAL A 125 -1.56 12.33 19.26
C VAL A 125 -1.00 13.20 20.39
N ARG A 126 0.10 13.92 20.14
CA ARG A 126 0.73 14.82 21.12
C ARG A 126 0.24 16.26 21.02
N THR A 127 -0.38 16.63 19.91
CA THR A 127 -0.93 17.97 19.73
C THR A 127 -2.32 18.07 20.36
N GLY A 128 -2.51 19.04 21.25
CA GLY A 128 -3.85 19.40 21.76
C GLY A 128 -4.68 20.24 20.78
N ASN A 129 -4.12 20.59 19.61
CA ASN A 129 -4.80 21.39 18.59
C ASN A 129 -5.38 20.50 17.48
N LEU A 130 -6.69 20.65 17.23
CA LEU A 130 -7.47 19.93 16.22
C LEU A 130 -6.84 20.02 14.81
N TYR A 131 -6.58 21.23 14.32
CA TYR A 131 -6.10 21.44 12.94
C TYR A 131 -4.71 20.86 12.74
N VAL A 132 -3.84 20.99 13.75
CA VAL A 132 -2.51 20.39 13.73
C VAL A 132 -2.61 18.86 13.77
N SER A 133 -3.53 18.29 14.57
CA SER A 133 -3.74 16.84 14.61
C SER A 133 -4.21 16.33 13.25
N ILE A 134 -5.19 17.00 12.64
CA ILE A 134 -5.71 16.64 11.32
C ILE A 134 -4.63 16.76 10.24
N PHE A 135 -3.78 17.79 10.29
CA PHE A 135 -2.67 17.91 9.34
C PHE A 135 -1.74 16.70 9.41
N TRP A 136 -1.32 16.30 10.62
CA TRP A 136 -0.48 15.13 10.79
C TRP A 136 -1.19 13.82 10.41
N LEU A 137 -2.45 13.65 10.80
CA LEU A 137 -3.25 12.47 10.39
C LEU A 137 -3.41 12.40 8.87
N SER A 138 -3.57 13.54 8.20
CA SER A 138 -3.61 13.64 6.75
C SER A 138 -2.30 13.22 6.12
N LEU A 139 -1.18 13.72 6.65
CA LEU A 139 0.15 13.38 6.16
C LEU A 139 0.44 11.88 6.35
N GLY A 140 0.05 11.33 7.51
CA GLY A 140 0.20 9.91 7.80
C GLY A 140 -0.64 9.03 6.87
N LEU A 141 -1.93 9.34 6.70
CA LEU A 141 -2.80 8.62 5.77
C LEU A 141 -2.28 8.72 4.33
N GLY A 142 -1.74 9.88 3.96
CA GLY A 142 -1.03 10.07 2.70
C GLY A 142 0.17 9.15 2.51
N GLY A 143 1.03 9.00 3.52
CA GLY A 143 2.15 8.07 3.50
C GLY A 143 1.73 6.61 3.33
N ILE A 144 0.64 6.20 3.98
CA ILE A 144 0.05 4.87 3.77
C ILE A 144 -0.54 4.74 2.36
N GLY A 145 -1.17 5.79 1.83
CA GLY A 145 -1.64 5.83 0.45
C GLY A 145 -0.54 5.63 -0.57
N ILE A 146 0.60 6.31 -0.40
CA ILE A 146 1.79 6.08 -1.24
C ILE A 146 2.18 4.61 -1.24
N SER A 147 2.22 3.99 -0.05
CA SER A 147 2.55 2.57 0.12
C SER A 147 1.52 1.65 -0.56
N MET A 148 0.24 2.00 -0.51
CA MET A 148 -0.84 1.30 -1.23
C MET A 148 -0.56 1.30 -2.74
N GLY A 149 -0.30 2.47 -3.34
CA GLY A 149 0.00 2.58 -4.77
C GLY A 149 1.21 1.74 -5.18
N MET A 150 2.29 1.82 -4.40
CA MET A 150 3.49 1.03 -4.63
C MET A 150 3.26 -0.48 -4.47
N SER A 151 2.35 -0.91 -3.60
CA SER A 151 1.97 -2.31 -3.43
C SER A 151 1.34 -2.89 -4.69
N TRP A 152 0.40 -2.16 -5.29
CA TRP A 152 -0.28 -2.56 -6.53
C TRP A 152 0.70 -2.62 -7.72
N ALA A 153 1.60 -1.66 -7.80
CA ALA A 153 2.69 -1.71 -8.76
C ALA A 153 3.52 -2.97 -8.50
N ALA A 154 4.06 -3.16 -7.29
CA ALA A 154 4.90 -4.30 -6.94
C ALA A 154 4.22 -5.65 -7.22
N ALA A 155 2.93 -5.82 -6.95
CA ALA A 155 2.18 -7.03 -7.26
C ALA A 155 2.16 -7.35 -8.75
N THR A 156 1.98 -6.30 -9.57
CA THR A 156 2.06 -6.42 -11.04
C THR A 156 3.45 -6.89 -11.48
N ASP A 157 4.52 -6.36 -10.88
CA ASP A 157 5.89 -6.73 -11.22
C ASP A 157 6.29 -8.13 -10.75
N LEU A 158 5.85 -8.53 -9.55
CA LEU A 158 6.08 -9.88 -9.01
C LEU A 158 5.37 -10.94 -9.84
N GLY A 159 4.11 -10.66 -10.23
CA GLY A 159 3.27 -11.62 -10.91
C GLY A 159 3.48 -11.70 -12.42
N ARG A 160 3.90 -10.61 -13.09
CA ARG A 160 4.01 -10.51 -14.56
C ARG A 160 2.76 -11.09 -15.25
N ASN A 161 2.91 -12.24 -15.95
CA ASN A 161 1.83 -12.95 -16.64
C ASN A 161 0.72 -13.44 -15.68
N PHE A 162 1.02 -13.58 -14.39
CA PHE A 162 0.09 -13.95 -13.31
C PHE A 162 -0.16 -12.79 -12.33
N SER A 163 0.05 -11.54 -12.76
CA SER A 163 -0.23 -10.32 -11.97
C SER A 163 -1.63 -10.31 -11.37
N GLY A 164 -2.65 -10.78 -12.10
CA GLY A 164 -4.02 -10.91 -11.57
C GLY A 164 -4.10 -11.85 -10.36
N THR A 165 -3.41 -12.99 -10.39
CA THR A 165 -3.40 -13.96 -9.27
C THR A 165 -2.65 -13.41 -8.06
N VAL A 166 -1.48 -12.79 -8.27
CA VAL A 166 -0.66 -12.21 -7.20
C VAL A 166 -1.37 -11.02 -6.55
N SER A 167 -1.96 -10.14 -7.35
CA SER A 167 -2.77 -9.02 -6.85
C SER A 167 -4.02 -9.51 -6.13
N GLY A 168 -4.66 -10.59 -6.60
CA GLY A 168 -5.79 -11.21 -5.91
C GLY A 168 -5.41 -11.76 -4.53
N TRP A 169 -4.27 -12.46 -4.42
CA TRP A 169 -3.73 -12.94 -3.14
C TRP A 169 -3.41 -11.79 -2.19
N MET A 170 -2.72 -10.76 -2.69
CA MET A 170 -2.44 -9.54 -1.92
C MET A 170 -3.75 -8.89 -1.41
N ASN A 171 -4.74 -8.74 -2.29
CA ASN A 171 -6.01 -8.10 -1.97
C ASN A 171 -6.86 -8.91 -0.98
N LEU A 172 -6.83 -10.24 -1.06
CA LEU A 172 -7.49 -11.12 -0.09
C LEU A 172 -7.02 -10.81 1.33
N TRP A 173 -5.70 -10.79 1.55
CA TRP A 173 -5.13 -10.45 2.86
C TRP A 173 -5.38 -9.00 3.26
N GLY A 174 -5.39 -8.07 2.30
CA GLY A 174 -5.85 -6.70 2.51
C GLY A 174 -7.26 -6.65 3.12
N ASN A 175 -8.23 -7.35 2.53
CA ASN A 175 -9.60 -7.38 3.02
C ASN A 175 -9.73 -8.05 4.39
N ILE A 176 -8.93 -9.07 4.69
CA ILE A 176 -8.87 -9.66 6.04
C ILE A 176 -8.39 -8.59 7.04
N GLY A 177 -7.37 -7.81 6.69
CA GLY A 177 -6.91 -6.67 7.50
C GLY A 177 -7.99 -5.62 7.69
N ALA A 178 -8.72 -5.29 6.63
CA ALA A 178 -9.86 -4.37 6.66
C ALA A 178 -10.97 -4.84 7.61
N LEU A 179 -11.26 -6.14 7.61
CA LEU A 179 -12.31 -6.74 8.44
C LEU A 179 -11.94 -6.72 9.93
N ILE A 180 -10.69 -7.06 10.25
CA ILE A 180 -10.23 -7.19 11.65
C ILE A 180 -10.00 -5.81 12.29
N SER A 181 -9.55 -4.83 11.49
CA SER A 181 -9.11 -3.52 11.96
C SER A 181 -10.13 -2.78 12.84
N PRO A 182 -11.40 -2.61 12.45
CA PRO A 182 -12.36 -1.86 13.24
C PRO A 182 -12.71 -2.55 14.56
N LEU A 183 -12.73 -3.88 14.58
CA LEU A 183 -13.01 -4.68 15.77
C LEU A 183 -11.92 -4.49 16.82
N LEU A 184 -10.65 -4.60 16.40
CA LEU A 184 -9.51 -4.38 17.31
C LEU A 184 -9.43 -2.92 17.75
N ALA A 185 -9.68 -1.97 16.86
CA ALA A 185 -9.67 -0.56 17.20
C ALA A 185 -10.72 -0.21 18.26
N GLY A 186 -11.94 -0.75 18.16
CA GLY A 186 -12.98 -0.55 19.18
C GLY A 186 -12.53 -1.04 20.56
N LEU A 187 -12.00 -2.25 20.64
CA LEU A 187 -11.47 -2.83 21.90
C LEU A 187 -10.31 -2.00 22.48
N PHE A 188 -9.38 -1.55 21.63
CA PHE A 188 -8.25 -0.75 22.08
C PHE A 188 -8.67 0.65 22.53
N VAL A 189 -9.58 1.31 21.81
CA VAL A 189 -10.09 2.62 22.23
C VAL A 189 -10.80 2.53 23.57
N GLU A 190 -11.63 1.50 23.78
CA GLU A 190 -12.37 1.31 25.03
C GLU A 190 -11.44 1.12 26.24
N HIS A 191 -10.36 0.34 26.09
CA HIS A 191 -9.48 -0.01 27.21
C HIS A 191 -8.23 0.88 27.36
N LEU A 192 -7.71 1.42 26.27
CA LEU A 192 -6.41 2.12 26.22
C LEU A 192 -6.54 3.58 25.79
N GLY A 193 -7.69 3.99 25.26
CA GLY A 193 -7.94 5.32 24.73
C GLY A 193 -7.29 5.59 23.36
N TRP A 194 -7.74 6.66 22.73
CA TRP A 194 -7.39 7.01 21.34
C TRP A 194 -5.90 7.20 21.07
N ALA A 195 -5.20 7.91 21.96
CA ALA A 195 -3.78 8.20 21.76
C ALA A 195 -2.95 6.91 21.71
N MET A 196 -3.22 5.97 22.61
CA MET A 196 -2.52 4.68 22.65
C MET A 196 -2.92 3.81 21.45
N THR A 197 -4.21 3.76 21.10
CA THR A 197 -4.68 3.00 19.92
C THR A 197 -3.97 3.43 18.64
N PHE A 198 -3.84 4.74 18.39
CA PHE A 198 -3.12 5.21 17.21
C PHE A 198 -1.62 4.91 17.29
N GLN A 199 -0.97 5.11 18.43
CA GLN A 199 0.44 4.76 18.59
C GLN A 199 0.71 3.26 18.37
N LEU A 200 -0.21 2.38 18.77
CA LEU A 200 -0.10 0.95 18.52
C LEU A 200 -0.08 0.59 17.02
N LEU A 201 -0.60 1.45 16.13
CA LEU A 201 -0.51 1.26 14.68
C LEU A 201 0.90 1.38 14.12
N ILE A 202 1.83 1.95 14.90
CA ILE A 202 3.25 2.01 14.53
C ILE A 202 3.84 0.60 14.49
N VAL A 203 3.39 -0.31 15.36
CA VAL A 203 3.89 -1.70 15.41
C VAL A 203 3.64 -2.44 14.09
N PRO A 204 2.41 -2.57 13.58
CA PRO A 204 2.18 -3.20 12.29
C PRO A 204 2.84 -2.41 11.14
N ALA A 205 2.93 -1.08 11.22
CA ALA A 205 3.65 -0.28 10.21
C ALA A 205 5.15 -0.65 10.13
N VAL A 206 5.81 -0.88 11.27
CA VAL A 206 7.21 -1.36 11.30
C VAL A 206 7.31 -2.77 10.70
N ILE A 207 6.35 -3.65 10.99
CA ILE A 207 6.30 -4.98 10.36
C ILE A 207 6.19 -4.85 8.85
N ALA A 208 5.34 -3.95 8.34
CA ALA A 208 5.21 -3.71 6.90
C ALA A 208 6.52 -3.18 6.28
N VAL A 209 7.23 -2.29 6.95
CA VAL A 209 8.56 -1.82 6.52
C VAL A 209 9.54 -2.98 6.41
N ILE A 210 9.58 -3.87 7.40
CA ILE A 210 10.43 -5.07 7.37
C ILE A 210 10.03 -5.96 6.19
N MET A 211 8.73 -6.21 5.98
CA MET A 211 8.25 -7.03 4.87
C MET A 211 8.60 -6.44 3.51
N TRP A 212 8.64 -5.11 3.36
CA TRP A 212 9.02 -4.47 2.11
C TRP A 212 10.43 -4.84 1.64
N PHE A 213 11.40 -5.03 2.54
CA PHE A 213 12.73 -5.54 2.19
C PHE A 213 12.71 -6.95 1.58
N TYR A 214 11.67 -7.74 1.86
CA TYR A 214 11.50 -9.09 1.37
C TYR A 214 10.59 -9.20 0.13
N VAL A 215 9.82 -8.16 -0.21
CA VAL A 215 8.97 -8.14 -1.41
C VAL A 215 9.81 -8.29 -2.68
N LYS A 216 10.99 -7.66 -2.74
CA LYS A 216 11.96 -7.77 -3.84
C LYS A 216 11.31 -7.77 -5.24
N PRO A 217 10.65 -6.67 -5.65
CA PRO A 217 9.94 -6.59 -6.94
C PRO A 217 10.85 -6.70 -8.17
N ASP A 218 12.16 -6.66 -7.98
CA ASP A 218 13.16 -6.98 -9.00
C ASP A 218 13.20 -8.47 -9.36
N GLN A 219 12.66 -9.36 -8.52
CA GLN A 219 12.69 -10.81 -8.68
C GLN A 219 11.27 -11.34 -8.89
N PRO A 220 10.86 -11.60 -10.16
CA PRO A 220 9.56 -12.17 -10.45
C PRO A 220 9.38 -13.53 -9.78
N LEU A 221 8.14 -13.86 -9.42
CA LEU A 221 7.84 -15.13 -8.76
C LEU A 221 8.02 -16.34 -9.69
N ILE A 222 7.93 -16.12 -11.01
CA ILE A 222 8.21 -17.11 -12.03
C ILE A 222 9.25 -16.52 -12.96
N VAL A 223 10.38 -17.22 -13.09
CA VAL A 223 11.35 -16.96 -14.16
C VAL A 223 10.84 -17.75 -15.35
N SER A 224 10.43 -17.07 -16.42
CA SER A 224 10.13 -17.76 -17.68
C SER A 224 11.41 -18.44 -18.15
N ASP A 225 11.38 -19.75 -18.31
CA ASP A 225 12.45 -20.46 -19.02
C ASP A 225 12.43 -19.97 -20.48
N ASP A 226 13.43 -19.18 -20.88
CA ASP A 226 13.67 -18.78 -22.28
C ASP A 226 13.97 -19.98 -23.21
N LYS A 227 13.97 -21.21 -22.68
CA LYS A 227 14.25 -22.44 -23.45
C LYS A 227 13.09 -22.96 -24.32
N ALA A 228 11.93 -22.31 -24.31
CA ALA A 228 10.79 -22.73 -25.13
C ALA A 228 10.81 -22.20 -26.58
N ILE A 229 11.81 -21.38 -26.96
CA ILE A 229 11.89 -20.78 -28.31
C ILE A 229 12.74 -21.65 -29.28
N GLU A 230 13.33 -22.76 -28.83
CA GLU A 230 14.25 -23.58 -29.64
C GLU A 230 13.75 -25.01 -29.97
N LYS A 231 12.43 -25.23 -30.05
CA LYS A 231 11.88 -26.49 -30.58
C LYS A 231 10.90 -26.27 -31.73
#